data_AF-E9IPD0-F1
#
_entry.id   AF-E9IPD0-F1
#
_cell.length_a   1.000
_cell.length_b   1.000
_cell.length_c   1.000
_cell.angle_alpha   90.00
_cell.angle_beta   90.00
_cell.angle_gamma   90.00
#
_symmetry.space_group_name_H-M   'P 1'
#
loop_
_entity.id
_entity.type
_entity.pdbx_description
1 polymer ?
#
loop_
_entity_poly.entity_id
_entity_poly.type
_entity_poly.pdbx_seq_one_letter_code
_entity_poly.pdbx_strand_id
1 'polypeptide(L)'
;FPREQQTLPNHFYFTDFERHTAEIASFHLDRLLGFRRAMPVSGRTLNVTTEIYQIADGELLKTFFVSPAGNLCFHGKCSYYCDTAHAVCGSPDTLEGSFAAFLPDKTFAARKAWRHPWRRSYHKRKKAQWEHGET
;
A
#
# COMPACT_ATOMS: atom_id res chain seq x y z
N PHE A 1 0.60 -6.80 -8.62
CA PHE A 1 1.72 -7.59 -9.17
C PHE A 1 1.67 -9.02 -8.65
N PRO A 2 2.17 -10.01 -9.41
CA PRO A 2 2.36 -11.39 -8.94
C PRO A 2 3.33 -11.48 -7.76
N ARG A 3 3.31 -12.59 -7.02
CA ARG A 3 4.14 -12.79 -5.82
C ARG A 3 5.63 -12.91 -6.15
N GLU A 4 5.94 -13.41 -7.34
CA GLU A 4 7.27 -13.68 -7.85
C GLU A 4 7.97 -12.40 -8.33
N GLN A 5 7.21 -11.34 -8.60
CA GLN A 5 7.76 -10.09 -9.11
C GLN A 5 8.57 -9.38 -8.03
N GLN A 6 9.84 -9.12 -8.33
CA GLN A 6 10.73 -8.36 -7.46
C GLN A 6 10.76 -6.87 -7.82
N THR A 7 11.11 -6.03 -6.84
CA THR A 7 11.38 -4.61 -7.07
C THR A 7 12.62 -4.47 -7.95
N LEU A 8 12.55 -3.60 -8.96
CA LEU A 8 13.66 -3.44 -9.90
C LEU A 8 14.90 -2.89 -9.18
N PRO A 9 16.12 -3.37 -9.50
CA PRO A 9 17.34 -2.94 -8.82
C PRO A 9 17.61 -1.43 -8.91
N ASN A 10 17.10 -0.78 -9.96
CA ASN A 10 17.26 0.66 -10.20
C ASN A 10 16.21 1.52 -9.46
N HIS A 11 15.26 0.92 -8.75
CA HIS A 11 14.26 1.65 -7.97
C HIS A 11 14.82 2.03 -6.60
N PHE A 12 14.65 3.30 -6.22
CA PHE A 12 14.90 3.72 -4.85
C PHE A 12 13.75 3.29 -3.95
N TYR A 13 14.00 3.19 -2.64
CA TYR A 13 12.99 2.82 -1.63
C TYR A 13 11.74 3.73 -1.60
N PHE A 14 11.84 4.97 -2.09
CA PHE A 14 10.71 5.92 -2.16
C PHE A 14 9.98 5.92 -3.51
N THR A 15 10.35 5.02 -4.41
CA THR A 15 9.65 4.79 -5.70
C THR A 15 9.11 3.37 -5.80
N ASP A 16 9.21 2.58 -4.73
CA ASP A 16 8.71 1.21 -4.74
C ASP A 16 7.18 1.20 -4.66
N PHE A 17 6.57 0.20 -5.30
CA PHE A 17 5.14 -0.02 -5.19
C PHE A 17 4.84 -0.76 -3.90
N GLU A 18 3.83 -0.30 -3.18
CA GLU A 18 3.32 -1.04 -2.02
C GLU A 18 2.77 -2.41 -2.44
N ARG A 19 2.91 -3.39 -1.54
CA ARG A 19 2.46 -4.76 -1.76
C ARG A 19 1.57 -5.16 -0.61
N HIS A 20 0.30 -5.41 -0.88
CA HIS A 20 -0.68 -5.81 0.12
C HIS A 20 -0.26 -7.08 0.88
N THR A 21 0.47 -7.98 0.22
CA THR A 21 1.00 -9.20 0.84
C THR A 21 2.09 -8.94 1.86
N ALA A 22 2.87 -7.88 1.70
CA ALA A 22 3.90 -7.51 2.67
C ALA A 22 3.25 -7.06 3.98
N GLU A 23 2.10 -6.38 3.93
CA GLU A 23 1.33 -6.01 5.14
C GLU A 23 0.87 -7.25 5.91
N ILE A 24 0.28 -8.22 5.20
CA ILE A 24 -0.17 -9.49 5.79
C ILE A 24 1.02 -10.24 6.39
N ALA A 25 2.10 -10.42 5.62
CA ALA A 25 3.28 -11.15 6.07
C ALA A 25 3.95 -10.48 7.28
N SER A 26 4.03 -9.16 7.30
CA SER A 26 4.65 -8.40 8.40
C SER A 26 3.87 -8.54 9.69
N PHE A 27 2.54 -8.53 9.65
CA PHE A 27 1.71 -8.81 10.83
C PHE A 27 1.97 -10.20 11.41
N HIS A 28 2.00 -11.22 10.55
CA HIS A 28 2.27 -12.60 10.99
C HIS A 28 3.70 -12.78 11.50
N LEU A 29 4.68 -12.14 10.86
CA LEU A 29 6.08 -12.16 11.31
C LEU A 29 6.25 -11.48 12.67
N ASP A 30 5.66 -10.31 12.88
CA ASP A 30 5.69 -9.59 14.18
C ASP A 30 5.07 -10.44 15.30
N ARG A 31 4.01 -11.20 14.99
CA ARG A 31 3.42 -12.17 15.91
C ARG A 31 4.36 -13.34 16.20
N LEU A 32 4.97 -13.94 15.18
CA LEU A 32 5.87 -15.10 15.33
C LEU A 32 7.12 -14.76 16.14
N LEU A 33 7.65 -13.55 15.98
CA LEU A 33 8.79 -13.05 16.75
C LEU A 33 8.40 -12.59 18.17
N GLY A 34 7.13 -12.70 18.54
CA GLY A 34 6.63 -12.37 19.88
C GLY A 34 6.53 -10.87 20.19
N PHE A 35 6.69 -9.99 19.20
CA PHE A 35 6.63 -8.54 19.40
C PHE A 35 5.21 -8.04 19.67
N ARG A 36 4.23 -8.49 18.86
CA ARG A 36 2.80 -8.13 19.01
C ARG A 36 2.54 -6.62 19.00
N ARG A 37 3.23 -5.90 18.10
CA ARG A 37 3.13 -4.46 17.91
C ARG A 37 2.54 -4.09 16.55
N ALA A 38 2.47 -5.03 15.62
CA ALA A 38 1.83 -4.82 14.32
C ALA A 38 0.30 -4.83 14.44
N MET A 39 -0.35 -4.05 13.56
CA MET A 39 -1.80 -4.07 13.42
C MET A 39 -2.29 -5.40 12.88
N PRO A 40 -3.47 -5.90 13.28
CA PRO A 40 -4.09 -7.04 12.63
C PRO A 40 -4.38 -6.76 11.15
N VAL A 41 -3.86 -7.62 10.26
CA VAL A 41 -4.07 -7.55 8.81
C VAL A 41 -4.47 -8.91 8.28
N SER A 42 -5.50 -8.97 7.42
CA SER A 42 -5.91 -10.18 6.70
C SER A 42 -5.98 -9.93 5.19
N GLY A 43 -5.68 -10.96 4.40
CA GLY A 43 -6.00 -10.96 2.96
C GLY A 43 -7.48 -11.24 2.72
N ARG A 44 -8.06 -10.64 1.68
CA ARG A 44 -9.41 -10.95 1.18
C ARG A 44 -9.49 -10.67 -0.31
N THR A 45 -10.16 -11.57 -1.03
CA THR A 45 -10.58 -11.34 -2.42
C THR A 45 -11.98 -10.73 -2.42
N LEU A 46 -12.16 -9.67 -3.19
CA LEU A 46 -13.41 -8.92 -3.29
C LEU A 46 -13.94 -8.98 -4.72
N ASN A 47 -15.25 -8.82 -4.85
CA ASN A 47 -15.85 -8.40 -6.10
C ASN A 47 -15.81 -6.86 -6.19
N VAL A 48 -15.00 -6.33 -7.09
CA VAL A 48 -14.78 -4.89 -7.29
C VAL A 48 -16.08 -4.20 -7.71
N THR A 49 -16.94 -4.87 -8.48
CA THR A 49 -18.22 -4.31 -8.94
C THR A 49 -19.15 -4.03 -7.76
N THR A 50 -19.40 -5.03 -6.92
CA THR A 50 -20.40 -4.93 -5.85
C THR A 50 -19.85 -4.30 -4.57
N GLU A 51 -18.59 -4.55 -4.25
CA GLU A 51 -18.01 -4.16 -2.95
C GLU A 51 -17.20 -2.86 -3.01
N ILE A 52 -16.95 -2.31 -4.20
CA ILE A 52 -16.26 -1.04 -4.36
C ILE A 52 -17.04 -0.12 -5.30
N TYR A 53 -17.20 -0.49 -6.58
CA TYR A 53 -17.78 0.40 -7.59
C TYR A 53 -19.20 0.87 -7.25
N GLN A 54 -20.10 -0.06 -6.89
CA GLN A 54 -21.50 0.27 -6.57
C GLN A 54 -21.68 1.08 -5.29
N ILE A 55 -20.72 1.04 -4.37
CA ILE A 55 -20.77 1.75 -3.09
C ILE A 55 -19.83 2.96 -3.02
N ALA A 56 -18.97 3.13 -4.03
CA ALA A 56 -18.04 4.25 -4.11
C ALA A 56 -18.79 5.54 -4.39
N ASP A 57 -18.34 6.63 -3.76
CA ASP A 57 -18.91 7.94 -3.93
C ASP A 57 -17.87 8.97 -4.41
N GLY A 58 -18.39 10.14 -4.77
CA GLY A 58 -17.61 11.35 -5.04
C GLY A 58 -16.51 11.17 -6.08
N GLU A 59 -15.27 11.36 -5.64
CA GLU A 59 -14.09 11.38 -6.51
C GLU A 59 -13.60 9.98 -6.87
N LEU A 60 -13.84 8.96 -6.04
CA LEU A 60 -13.37 7.60 -6.31
C LEU A 60 -14.13 6.99 -7.50
N LEU A 61 -15.46 7.16 -7.53
CA LEU A 61 -16.32 6.62 -8.58
C LEU A 61 -15.90 7.10 -9.99
N LYS A 62 -15.43 8.34 -10.11
CA LYS A 62 -14.99 8.93 -11.38
C LYS A 62 -13.69 8.32 -11.94
N THR A 63 -12.97 7.54 -11.13
CA THR A 63 -11.70 6.91 -11.53
C THR A 63 -11.85 5.52 -12.11
N PHE A 64 -13.08 4.99 -12.14
CA PHE A 64 -13.37 3.67 -12.70
C PHE A 64 -13.46 3.72 -14.22
N PHE A 65 -12.95 2.69 -14.87
CA PHE A 65 -13.05 2.48 -16.31
C PHE A 65 -12.90 1.00 -16.66
N VAL A 66 -13.29 0.64 -17.88
CA VAL A 66 -13.08 -0.71 -18.44
C VAL A 66 -11.81 -0.68 -19.30
N SER A 67 -10.86 -1.56 -19.02
CA SER A 67 -9.63 -1.66 -19.82
C SER A 67 -9.90 -2.25 -21.21
N PRO A 68 -8.97 -2.11 -22.18
CA PRO A 68 -9.11 -2.73 -23.49
C PRO A 68 -9.28 -4.26 -23.47
N ALA A 69 -8.88 -4.92 -22.38
CA ALA A 69 -9.05 -6.36 -22.15
C ALA A 69 -10.41 -6.71 -21.51
N GLY A 70 -11.30 -5.75 -21.29
CA GLY A 70 -12.62 -5.96 -20.69
C GLY A 70 -12.63 -6.07 -19.17
N ASN A 71 -11.51 -5.81 -18.49
CA ASN A 71 -11.44 -5.84 -17.02
C ASN A 71 -11.90 -4.52 -16.40
N LEU A 72 -12.60 -4.58 -15.27
CA LEU A 72 -12.95 -3.40 -14.47
C LEU A 72 -11.72 -2.92 -13.70
N CYS A 73 -11.39 -1.64 -13.87
CA CYS A 73 -10.21 -1.01 -13.28
C CYS A 73 -10.57 0.30 -12.59
N PHE A 74 -9.74 0.72 -11.63
CA PHE A 74 -9.79 2.04 -11.01
C PHE A 74 -8.40 2.47 -10.56
N HIS A 75 -8.12 3.77 -10.56
CA HIS A 75 -6.83 4.31 -10.11
C HIS A 75 -6.92 5.14 -8.83
N GLY A 76 -8.12 5.55 -8.40
CA GLY A 76 -8.29 6.38 -7.20
C GLY A 76 -7.60 7.75 -7.29
N LYS A 77 -7.42 8.41 -6.14
CA LYS A 77 -6.82 9.75 -6.06
C LYS A 77 -5.78 9.79 -4.95
N CYS A 78 -4.51 9.81 -5.34
CA CYS A 78 -3.38 9.88 -4.43
C CYS A 78 -2.18 10.57 -5.11
N SER A 79 -1.11 10.83 -4.35
CA SER A 79 0.06 11.56 -4.84
C SER A 79 1.05 10.72 -5.64
N TYR A 80 1.00 9.39 -5.53
CA TYR A 80 1.95 8.47 -6.19
C TYR A 80 1.20 7.42 -6.99
N TYR A 81 1.43 7.37 -8.30
CA TYR A 81 0.95 6.30 -9.19
C TYR A 81 -0.57 6.07 -9.18
N CYS A 82 -1.38 7.09 -8.85
CA CYS A 82 -2.84 7.05 -9.02
C CYS A 82 -3.25 7.66 -10.37
N ASP A 83 -2.81 7.04 -11.46
CA ASP A 83 -3.12 7.42 -12.84
C ASP A 83 -3.57 6.20 -13.67
N THR A 84 -4.05 6.44 -14.90
CA THR A 84 -4.54 5.37 -15.78
C THR A 84 -3.47 4.31 -16.12
N ALA A 85 -2.19 4.69 -16.16
CA ALA A 85 -1.11 3.76 -16.50
C ALA A 85 -0.78 2.79 -15.35
N HIS A 86 -1.16 3.14 -14.13
CA HIS A 86 -0.92 2.36 -12.92
C HIS A 86 -2.22 1.93 -12.23
N ALA A 87 -3.35 1.95 -12.95
CA ALA A 87 -4.65 1.56 -12.42
C ALA A 87 -4.64 0.11 -11.90
N VAL A 88 -5.40 -0.13 -10.84
CA VAL A 88 -5.63 -1.46 -10.31
C VAL A 88 -6.81 -2.08 -11.04
N CYS A 89 -6.61 -3.27 -11.60
CA CYS A 89 -7.59 -3.97 -12.42
C CYS A 89 -7.93 -5.33 -11.81
N GLY A 90 -9.20 -5.71 -11.90
CA GLY A 90 -9.63 -7.08 -11.62
C GLY A 90 -9.34 -8.06 -12.76
N SER A 91 -9.76 -9.31 -12.57
CA SER A 91 -9.77 -10.33 -13.64
C SER A 91 -11.03 -11.20 -13.56
N PRO A 92 -12.13 -10.83 -14.23
CA PRO A 92 -12.39 -9.52 -14.83
C PRO A 92 -12.71 -8.42 -13.78
N ASP A 93 -13.31 -8.80 -12.64
CA ASP A 93 -13.76 -7.88 -11.59
C ASP A 93 -13.45 -8.37 -10.17
N THR A 94 -12.60 -9.39 -10.03
CA THR A 94 -12.11 -9.86 -8.72
C THR A 94 -10.75 -9.26 -8.39
N LEU A 95 -10.54 -8.85 -7.14
CA LEU A 95 -9.29 -8.26 -6.67
C LEU A 95 -8.95 -8.72 -5.25
N GLU A 96 -7.72 -9.20 -5.07
CA GLU A 96 -7.18 -9.51 -3.75
C GLU A 96 -6.55 -8.25 -3.12
N GLY A 97 -6.84 -7.99 -1.85
CA GLY A 97 -6.27 -6.89 -1.09
C GLY A 97 -6.01 -7.24 0.38
N SER A 98 -5.23 -6.39 1.06
CA SER A 98 -4.97 -6.48 2.50
C SER A 98 -5.92 -5.57 3.26
N PHE A 99 -6.56 -6.12 4.29
CA PHE A 99 -7.48 -5.43 5.17
C PHE A 99 -6.87 -5.30 6.56
N ALA A 100 -6.36 -4.11 6.85
CA ALA A 100 -5.85 -3.77 8.17
C ALA A 100 -6.98 -3.26 9.05
N ALA A 101 -7.03 -3.73 10.30
CA ALA A 101 -7.95 -3.17 11.29
C ALA A 101 -7.62 -1.69 11.51
N PHE A 102 -8.65 -0.85 11.61
CA PHE A 102 -8.44 0.57 11.93
C PHE A 102 -7.92 0.72 13.36
N LEU A 103 -6.97 1.63 13.52
CA LEU A 103 -6.61 2.13 14.84
C LEU A 103 -7.80 2.88 15.47
N PRO A 104 -7.92 2.90 16.81
CA PRO A 104 -8.91 3.73 17.48
C PRO A 104 -8.82 5.20 17.04
N ASP A 105 -9.96 5.89 17.12
CA ASP A 105 -10.05 7.29 16.76
C ASP A 105 -9.09 8.14 17.62
N LYS A 106 -8.53 9.20 17.03
CA LYS A 106 -7.57 10.07 17.72
C LYS A 106 -8.17 10.82 18.91
N THR A 107 -9.48 11.07 18.89
CA THR A 107 -10.22 11.70 20.00
C THR A 107 -10.29 10.79 21.22
N PHE A 108 -10.32 9.47 21.00
CA PHE A 108 -10.32 8.47 22.06
C PHE A 108 -8.90 8.05 22.50
N ALA A 109 -8.00 7.86 21.53
CA ALA A 109 -6.62 7.45 21.78
C ALA A 109 -5.64 8.33 20.99
N ALA A 110 -5.00 9.28 21.70
CA ALA A 110 -4.01 10.16 21.11
C ALA A 110 -2.79 9.38 20.59
N ARG A 111 -2.29 9.77 19.42
CA ARG A 111 -1.15 9.15 18.74
C ARG A 111 0.01 10.14 18.60
N LYS A 112 1.23 9.69 18.87
CA LYS A 112 2.46 10.47 18.66
C LYS A 112 3.18 10.02 17.40
N ALA A 113 3.61 10.97 16.58
CA ALA A 113 4.43 10.71 15.40
C ALA A 113 5.86 11.16 15.68
N TRP A 114 6.81 10.23 15.61
CA TRP A 114 8.23 10.50 15.88
C TRP A 114 9.03 10.39 14.59
N ARG A 115 9.97 11.32 14.38
CA ARG A 115 10.95 11.20 13.29
C ARG A 115 12.04 10.23 13.72
N HIS A 116 12.10 9.07 13.06
CA HIS A 116 13.12 8.07 13.37
C HIS A 116 14.54 8.61 13.11
N PRO A 117 15.51 8.40 14.01
CA PRO A 117 16.87 8.95 13.86
C PRO A 117 17.61 8.35 12.65
N TRP A 118 17.31 7.09 12.29
CA TRP A 118 17.84 6.45 11.07
C TRP A 118 16.99 6.68 9.82
N ARG A 119 16.21 7.76 9.77
CA ARG A 119 15.48 8.14 8.55
C ARG A 119 16.48 8.37 7.41
N ARG A 120 16.18 7.82 6.23
CA ARG A 120 16.99 8.01 5.00
C ARG A 120 16.83 9.42 4.40
N SER A 121 17.63 9.74 3.38
CA SER A 121 17.63 11.06 2.73
C SER A 121 16.43 11.34 1.84
N TYR A 122 15.75 10.30 1.33
CA TYR A 122 14.69 10.41 0.30
C TYR A 122 15.14 11.23 -0.93
N HIS A 123 16.41 11.10 -1.30
CA HIS A 123 17.02 11.90 -2.34
C HIS A 123 18.03 11.10 -3.16
N LYS A 124 17.95 11.20 -4.49
CA LYS A 124 18.72 10.35 -5.44
C LYS A 124 20.25 10.48 -5.33
N ARG A 125 20.73 11.63 -4.86
CA ARG A 125 22.17 11.97 -4.82
C ARG A 125 22.74 12.22 -3.42
N LYS A 126 21.89 12.23 -2.38
CA LYS A 126 22.32 12.58 -1.03
C LYS A 126 22.23 11.34 -0.15
N LYS A 127 23.23 11.14 0.70
CA LYS A 127 23.20 10.16 1.78
C LYS A 127 22.65 10.80 3.06
N ALA A 128 22.08 9.99 3.95
CA ALA A 128 21.73 10.41 5.31
C ALA A 128 22.99 10.50 6.18
N GLN A 129 22.93 11.26 7.28
CA GLN A 129 24.09 11.47 8.16
C GLN A 129 24.66 10.14 8.70
N TRP A 130 23.79 9.24 9.15
CA TRP A 130 24.18 7.92 9.65
C TRP A 130 24.79 6.98 8.58
N GLU A 131 24.64 7.30 7.28
CA GLU A 131 25.24 6.53 6.18
C GLU A 131 26.68 6.98 5.85
N HIS A 132 27.15 8.10 6.42
CA HIS A 132 28.52 8.61 6.23
C HIS A 132 29.55 7.96 7.16
N GLY A 133 29.13 7.15 8.13
CA GLY A 133 30.03 6.35 8.98
C GLY A 133 30.73 7.11 10.10
N GLU A 134 30.20 8.27 10.51
CA GLU A 134 30.74 8.99 11.68
C GLU A 134 30.15 8.44 12.99
N THR A 135 31.00 7.72 13.73
CA THR A 135 30.95 7.61 15.19
C THR A 135 31.43 8.89 15.84
#